data_AF-A0A060BV04-F1
#
_entry.id   AF-A0A060BV04-F1
#
_cell.length_a   1.000
_cell.length_b   1.000
_cell.length_c   1.000
_cell.angle_alpha   90.00
_cell.angle_beta   90.00
_cell.angle_gamma   90.00
#
_symmetry.space_group_name_H-M   'P 1'
#
loop_
_entity.id
_entity.type
_entity.pdbx_description
1 polymer ?
#
loop_
_entity_poly.entity_id
_entity_poly.type
_entity_poly.pdbx_seq_one_letter_code
_entity_poly.pdbx_strand_id
1 'polypeptide(L)'
;VFPLLIKLLDPADWLSIQVHPDDALAREIEGESFRGKTEAWYVLEADPGAELIAGVRSGRTRESVADAIRSGSLEAMLERHSVVAGDSLLVEAGLIHALGPGIFIYEVQQSSDLTYRVSDSGSPRNAPGVL
;
A
#
# COMPACT_ATOMS: atom_id res chain seq x y z
N VAL A 1 23.32 4.34 4.91
CA VAL A 1 22.08 4.72 4.17
C VAL A 1 21.26 5.64 5.06
N PHE A 2 20.87 6.80 4.54
CA PHE A 2 19.97 7.75 5.21
C PHE A 2 18.63 7.05 5.56
N PRO A 3 17.99 7.32 6.71
CA PRO A 3 16.92 6.46 7.22
C PRO A 3 15.59 6.60 6.46
N LEU A 4 15.38 7.70 5.73
CA LEU A 4 14.10 8.00 5.08
C LEU A 4 14.25 8.18 3.57
N LEU A 5 13.17 7.89 2.85
CA LEU A 5 12.98 8.23 1.45
C LEU A 5 11.73 9.11 1.36
N ILE A 6 11.79 10.16 0.55
CA ILE A 6 10.72 11.12 0.38
C ILE A 6 10.32 11.15 -1.08
N LYS A 7 9.01 11.09 -1.36
CA LYS A 7 8.46 11.11 -2.71
C LYS A 7 7.30 12.08 -2.81
N LEU A 8 7.09 12.57 -4.03
CA LEU A 8 5.87 13.20 -4.47
C LEU A 8 5.21 12.23 -5.45
N LEU A 9 3.96 11.84 -5.18
CA LEU A 9 3.24 10.86 -5.99
C LEU A 9 1.93 11.46 -6.50
N ASP A 10 1.76 11.41 -7.82
CA ASP A 10 0.58 11.86 -8.56
C ASP A 10 0.21 10.74 -9.55
N PRO A 11 -0.52 9.70 -9.10
CA PRO A 11 -0.79 8.54 -9.93
C PRO A 11 -1.89 8.85 -10.96
N ALA A 12 -1.62 8.55 -12.23
CA ALA A 12 -2.60 8.70 -13.31
C ALA A 12 -3.73 7.66 -13.26
N ASP A 13 -3.44 6.49 -12.68
CA ASP A 13 -4.34 5.36 -12.47
C ASP A 13 -4.11 4.78 -11.07
N TRP A 14 -4.99 3.87 -10.62
CA TRP A 14 -4.77 3.16 -9.35
C TRP A 14 -3.39 2.50 -9.29
N LEU A 15 -2.66 2.75 -8.21
CA LEU A 15 -1.48 1.96 -7.87
C LEU A 15 -1.91 0.54 -7.46
N SER A 16 -0.99 -0.41 -7.57
CA SER A 16 -1.20 -1.80 -7.16
C SER A 16 -1.65 -1.89 -5.70
N ILE A 17 -2.57 -2.81 -5.39
CA ILE A 17 -2.87 -3.16 -4.01
C ILE A 17 -1.64 -3.84 -3.42
N GLN A 18 -1.08 -3.25 -2.37
CA GLN A 18 0.22 -3.62 -1.86
C GLN A 18 0.25 -3.72 -0.34
N VAL A 19 1.26 -4.41 0.17
CA VAL A 19 1.61 -4.49 1.59
C VAL A 19 3.12 -4.42 1.75
N HIS A 20 3.56 -3.86 2.87
CA HIS A 20 4.97 -3.65 3.18
C HIS A 20 5.37 -4.41 4.44
N PRO A 21 6.55 -5.03 4.48
CA PRO A 21 7.04 -5.70 5.68
C PRO A 21 7.50 -4.68 6.73
N ASP A 22 7.53 -5.11 7.98
CA ASP A 22 8.30 -4.43 9.01
C ASP A 22 9.79 -4.80 8.91
N ASP A 23 10.62 -4.22 9.77
CA ASP A 23 12.05 -4.47 9.79
C ASP A 23 12.40 -5.94 10.06
N ALA A 24 11.64 -6.64 10.91
CA ALA A 24 11.92 -8.03 11.26
C ALA A 24 11.62 -8.95 10.09
N LEU A 25 10.43 -8.81 9.49
CA LEU A 25 9.98 -9.61 8.35
C LEU A 25 10.81 -9.33 7.10
N ALA A 26 11.23 -8.07 6.88
CA ALA A 26 12.13 -7.73 5.80
C ALA A 26 13.48 -8.46 5.92
N ARG A 27 14.06 -8.53 7.13
CA ARG A 27 15.32 -9.26 7.35
C ARG A 27 15.15 -10.76 7.24
N GLU A 28 14.02 -11.29 7.70
CA GLU A 28 13.69 -12.72 7.63
C GLU A 28 13.57 -13.21 6.18
N ILE A 29 12.85 -12.46 5.33
CA ILE A 29 12.55 -12.88 3.95
C ILE A 29 13.68 -12.50 2.99
N GLU A 30 14.15 -11.25 3.05
CA GLU A 30 15.05 -10.67 2.04
C GLU A 30 16.52 -10.64 2.50
N GLY A 31 16.77 -10.76 3.81
CA GLY A 31 18.10 -10.82 4.43
C GLY A 31 18.46 -9.59 5.28
N GLU A 32 19.50 -9.72 6.10
CA GLU A 32 19.85 -8.78 7.19
C GLU A 32 20.05 -7.31 6.75
N SER A 33 20.41 -7.07 5.49
CA SER A 33 20.60 -5.70 4.97
C SER A 33 19.30 -4.97 4.63
N PHE A 34 18.16 -5.67 4.59
CA PHE A 34 16.88 -5.09 4.23
C PHE A 34 16.19 -4.43 5.43
N ARG A 35 15.28 -3.50 5.12
CA ARG A 35 14.51 -2.72 6.08
C ARG A 35 13.04 -2.78 5.72
N GLY A 36 12.20 -2.65 6.73
CA GLY A 36 10.77 -2.49 6.56
C GLY A 36 10.43 -1.19 5.85
N LYS A 37 9.14 -1.03 5.56
CA LYS A 37 8.63 0.14 4.86
C LYS A 37 7.29 0.58 5.47
N THR A 38 7.39 1.26 6.60
CA THR A 38 6.32 2.14 7.10
C THR A 38 6.39 3.48 6.39
N GLU A 39 5.23 4.02 6.06
CA GLU A 39 5.07 5.27 5.30
C GLU A 39 4.10 6.22 6.01
N ALA A 40 4.25 7.50 5.74
CA ALA A 40 3.32 8.55 6.11
C ALA A 40 3.00 9.36 4.86
N TRP A 41 1.71 9.46 4.54
CA TRP A 41 1.21 10.22 3.40
C TRP A 41 0.56 11.50 3.90
N TYR A 42 0.87 12.61 3.23
CA TYR A 42 0.17 13.88 3.38
C TYR A 42 -0.46 14.25 2.04
N VAL A 43 -1.78 14.44 2.03
CA VAL A 43 -2.53 14.79 0.82
C VAL A 43 -2.32 16.27 0.51
N LEU A 44 -1.60 16.55 -0.57
CA LEU A 44 -1.37 17.91 -1.06
C LEU A 44 -2.59 18.41 -1.83
N GLU A 45 -3.13 17.57 -2.72
CA GLU A 45 -4.33 17.86 -3.53
C GLU A 45 -5.17 16.58 -3.71
N ALA A 46 -6.49 16.75 -3.82
CA ALA A 46 -7.42 15.65 -4.09
C ALA A 46 -8.62 16.15 -4.90
N ASP A 47 -8.93 15.44 -5.99
CA ASP A 47 -10.12 15.69 -6.79
C ASP A 47 -11.40 15.33 -6.02
N PRO A 48 -12.56 15.94 -6.35
CA PRO A 48 -13.84 15.57 -5.76
C PRO A 48 -14.15 14.08 -5.95
N GLY A 49 -14.24 13.36 -4.82
CA GLY A 49 -14.50 11.92 -4.82
C GLY A 49 -13.28 11.04 -5.03
N ALA A 50 -12.07 11.60 -4.99
CA ALA A 50 -10.84 10.80 -4.99
C ALA A 50 -10.78 9.90 -3.74
N GLU A 51 -10.37 8.66 -3.94
CA GLU A 51 -10.32 7.64 -2.89
C GLU A 51 -8.95 6.97 -2.82
N LEU A 52 -8.58 6.54 -1.62
CA LEU A 52 -7.51 5.58 -1.41
C LEU A 52 -8.05 4.30 -0.77
N ILE A 53 -7.27 3.23 -0.84
CA ILE A 53 -7.52 2.00 -0.09
C ILE A 53 -6.57 1.96 1.09
N ALA A 54 -7.10 1.73 2.29
CA ALA A 54 -6.31 1.51 3.50
C ALA A 54 -7.04 0.57 4.45
N GLY A 55 -6.54 -0.65 4.58
CA GLY A 55 -7.06 -1.65 5.50
C GLY A 55 -8.07 -2.63 4.90
N VAL A 56 -8.43 -3.61 5.73
CA VAL A 56 -9.41 -4.65 5.43
C VAL A 56 -10.61 -4.41 6.34
N ARG A 57 -11.83 -4.53 5.78
CA ARG A 57 -13.08 -4.35 6.50
C ARG A 57 -13.12 -5.17 7.78
N SER A 58 -13.75 -4.63 8.83
CA SER A 58 -13.93 -5.34 10.10
C SER A 58 -14.60 -6.71 9.93
N GLY A 59 -14.25 -7.67 10.78
CA GLY A 59 -14.85 -9.02 10.79
C GLY A 59 -14.25 -10.01 9.80
N ARG A 60 -13.12 -9.68 9.16
CA ARG A 60 -12.34 -10.62 8.33
C ARG A 60 -11.24 -11.29 9.16
N THR A 61 -11.00 -12.56 8.89
CA THR A 61 -9.86 -13.31 9.46
C THR A 61 -8.70 -13.34 8.48
N ARG A 62 -7.48 -13.62 8.98
CA ARG A 62 -6.29 -13.81 8.15
C ARG A 62 -6.52 -14.86 7.07
N GLU A 63 -7.18 -15.96 7.41
CA GLU A 63 -7.49 -17.06 6.49
C GLU A 63 -8.43 -16.58 5.38
N SER A 64 -9.49 -15.83 5.74
CA SER A 64 -10.43 -15.31 4.74
C SER A 64 -9.79 -14.30 3.79
N VAL A 65 -8.84 -13.50 4.27
CA VAL A 65 -8.07 -12.57 3.44
C VAL A 65 -7.13 -13.35 2.51
N ALA A 66 -6.43 -14.36 3.03
CA ALA A 66 -5.54 -15.20 2.23
C ALA A 66 -6.31 -15.98 1.14
N ASP A 67 -7.51 -16.49 1.45
CA ASP A 67 -8.41 -17.09 0.46
C ASP A 67 -8.81 -16.09 -0.61
N ALA A 68 -9.20 -14.87 -0.21
CA ALA A 68 -9.60 -13.82 -1.15
C ALA A 68 -8.46 -13.37 -2.07
N ILE A 69 -7.21 -13.39 -1.59
CA ILE A 69 -6.02 -13.16 -2.42
C ILE A 69 -5.90 -14.27 -3.46
N ARG A 70 -5.95 -15.54 -3.04
CA ARG A 70 -5.85 -16.70 -3.96
C ARG A 70 -6.97 -16.74 -5.00
N SER A 71 -8.18 -16.33 -4.64
CA SER A 71 -9.34 -16.31 -5.55
C SER A 71 -9.45 -15.02 -6.38
N GLY A 72 -8.58 -14.02 -6.16
CA GLY A 72 -8.66 -12.73 -6.85
C GLY A 72 -9.85 -11.86 -6.43
N SER A 73 -10.46 -12.13 -5.26
CA SER A 73 -11.63 -11.41 -4.75
C SER A 73 -11.31 -10.48 -3.56
N LEU A 74 -10.03 -10.16 -3.34
CA LEU A 74 -9.60 -9.34 -2.20
C LEU A 74 -10.24 -7.95 -2.19
N GLU A 75 -10.40 -7.31 -3.34
CA GLU A 75 -10.86 -5.91 -3.43
C GLU A 75 -12.21 -5.69 -2.71
N ALA A 76 -13.12 -6.66 -2.76
CA ALA A 76 -14.40 -6.61 -2.07
C ALA A 76 -14.30 -6.61 -0.53
N MET A 77 -13.12 -6.96 0.02
CA MET A 77 -12.84 -6.96 1.45
C MET A 77 -12.14 -5.68 1.92
N LEU A 78 -11.70 -4.80 1.03
CA LEU A 78 -10.89 -3.63 1.38
C LEU A 78 -11.75 -2.43 1.78
N GLU A 79 -11.17 -1.55 2.58
CA GLU A 79 -11.75 -0.27 2.97
C GLU A 79 -11.30 0.83 2.00
N ARG A 80 -12.27 1.56 1.45
CA ARG A 80 -12.06 2.74 0.62
C ARG A 80 -12.34 3.98 1.46
N HIS A 81 -11.46 4.96 1.35
CA HIS A 81 -11.53 6.22 2.09
C HIS A 81 -11.48 7.37 1.10
N SER A 82 -12.50 8.21 1.10
CA SER A 82 -12.43 9.51 0.42
C SER A 82 -11.49 10.44 1.17
N VAL A 83 -10.69 11.22 0.45
CA VAL A 83 -9.72 12.15 1.05
C VAL A 83 -9.87 13.56 0.50
N VAL A 84 -9.38 14.52 1.27
CA VAL A 84 -9.26 15.93 0.86
C VAL A 84 -7.84 16.45 1.13
N ALA A 85 -7.48 17.56 0.50
CA ALA A 85 -6.20 18.23 0.78
C ALA A 85 -6.06 18.55 2.29
N GLY A 86 -4.89 18.23 2.83
CA GLY A 86 -4.57 18.37 4.25
C GLY A 86 -4.75 17.09 5.08
N ASP A 87 -5.42 16.07 4.56
CA ASP A 87 -5.52 14.77 5.22
C ASP A 87 -4.14 14.11 5.36
N SER A 88 -3.99 13.29 6.40
CA SER A 88 -2.77 12.53 6.66
C SER A 88 -3.10 11.09 6.98
N LEU A 89 -2.31 10.17 6.45
CA LEU A 89 -2.45 8.74 6.69
C LEU A 89 -1.09 8.14 7.09
N LEU A 90 -1.07 7.42 8.21
CA LEU A 90 0.05 6.54 8.54
C LEU A 90 -0.22 5.16 7.93
N VAL A 91 0.65 4.75 7.01
CA VAL A 91 0.63 3.42 6.42
C VAL A 91 1.64 2.56 7.18
N GLU A 92 1.17 1.96 8.27
CA GLU A 92 1.97 1.04 9.07
C GLU A 92 2.36 -0.20 8.25
N ALA A 93 3.56 -0.73 8.49
CA ALA A 93 3.95 -2.02 7.93
C ALA A 93 2.89 -3.10 8.23
N GLY A 94 2.54 -3.90 7.21
CA GLY A 94 1.46 -4.88 7.26
C GLY A 94 0.08 -4.34 6.87
N LEU A 95 -0.12 -3.04 6.73
CA LEU A 95 -1.37 -2.47 6.22
C LEU A 95 -1.50 -2.71 4.71
N ILE A 96 -2.59 -3.35 4.29
CA ILE A 96 -2.94 -3.45 2.86
C ILE A 96 -3.46 -2.09 2.39
N HIS A 97 -2.88 -1.54 1.34
CA HIS A 97 -3.21 -0.20 0.87
C HIS A 97 -3.01 -0.04 -0.65
N ALA A 98 -3.61 1.01 -1.22
CA ALA A 98 -3.39 1.47 -2.59
C ALA A 98 -3.75 2.97 -2.72
N LEU A 99 -2.98 3.72 -3.50
CA LEU A 99 -3.28 5.13 -3.82
C LEU A 99 -4.08 5.18 -5.13
N GLY A 100 -5.23 5.87 -5.10
CA GLY A 100 -6.07 6.07 -6.28
C GLY A 100 -5.68 7.31 -7.09
N PRO A 101 -6.18 7.42 -8.34
CA PRO A 101 -5.93 8.59 -9.19
C PRO A 101 -6.62 9.85 -8.65
N GLY A 102 -6.12 11.00 -9.08
CA GLY A 102 -6.64 12.31 -8.63
C GLY A 102 -6.25 12.66 -7.19
N ILE A 103 -5.24 11.99 -6.62
CA ILE A 103 -4.66 12.29 -5.31
C ILE A 103 -3.18 12.60 -5.49
N PHE A 104 -2.78 13.83 -5.15
CA PHE A 104 -1.38 14.22 -5.11
C PHE A 104 -0.88 14.16 -3.66
N ILE A 105 0.14 13.34 -3.38
CA ILE A 105 0.66 13.16 -2.01
C ILE A 105 2.14 13.50 -1.89
N TYR A 106 2.50 13.92 -0.68
CA TYR A 106 3.85 13.88 -0.15
C TYR A 106 4.01 12.65 0.74
N GLU A 107 4.85 11.70 0.31
CA GLU A 107 5.13 10.45 1.02
C GLU A 107 6.48 10.54 1.72
N VAL A 108 6.49 10.26 3.03
CA VAL A 108 7.70 10.01 3.80
C VAL A 108 7.69 8.55 4.23
N GLN A 109 8.71 7.80 3.84
CA GLN A 109 8.82 6.38 4.16
C GLN A 109 10.18 6.04 4.75
N GLN A 110 10.28 4.89 5.43
CA GLN A 110 11.59 4.28 5.67
C GLN A 110 12.32 4.11 4.32
N SER A 111 13.64 4.27 4.32
CA SER A 111 14.47 4.11 3.11
C SER A 111 14.54 2.63 2.67
N SER A 112 13.46 2.16 2.05
CA SER A 112 13.25 0.80 1.55
C SER A 112 12.40 0.85 0.28
N ASP A 113 12.66 -0.03 -0.67
CA ASP A 113 11.87 -0.17 -1.90
C ASP A 113 11.08 -1.50 -1.90
N LEU A 114 11.04 -2.20 -0.75
CA LEU A 114 10.35 -3.47 -0.62
C LEU A 114 8.83 -3.28 -0.68
N THR A 115 8.21 -3.95 -1.65
CA THR A 115 6.77 -3.88 -1.91
C THR A 115 6.28 -5.25 -2.35
N TYR A 116 5.35 -5.83 -1.59
CA TYR A 116 4.64 -7.04 -2.01
C TYR A 116 3.31 -6.64 -2.63
N ARG A 117 3.13 -6.93 -3.91
CA ARG A 117 1.89 -6.66 -4.63
C ARG A 117 0.92 -7.82 -4.45
N VAL A 118 -0.28 -7.48 -4.03
CA VAL A 118 -1.34 -8.44 -3.72
C VAL A 118 -2.31 -8.59 -4.90
N SER A 119 -2.52 -7.51 -5.65
CA SER A 119 -3.29 -7.49 -6.90
C SER A 119 -2.86 -6.30 -7.76
N ASP A 120 -2.69 -6.53 -9.06
CA ASP A 120 -2.47 -5.48 -10.05
C ASP A 120 -3.79 -5.19 -10.78
N SER A 121 -4.45 -4.10 -10.40
CA SER A 121 -5.62 -3.57 -11.14
C SER A 121 -5.23 -2.75 -12.37
N GLY A 122 -3.93 -2.57 -12.66
CA GLY A 122 -3.42 -1.75 -13.76
C GLY A 122 -2.17 -2.32 -14.43
N SER A 123 -2.34 -2.86 -15.65
CA SER A 123 -1.32 -3.22 -16.66
C SER A 123 -0.80 -4.69 -16.67
N PRO A 124 -0.58 -5.31 -17.86
CA PRO A 124 -0.46 -6.77 -18.03
C PRO A 124 0.95 -7.34 -17.75
N ARG A 125 1.78 -6.67 -16.95
CA ARG A 125 3.19 -7.04 -16.76
C ARG A 125 3.57 -7.19 -15.29
N ASN A 126 3.31 -8.39 -14.76
CA ASN A 126 4.27 -9.29 -14.11
C ASN A 126 3.66 -10.10 -12.93
N ALA A 127 3.66 -11.42 -13.16
CA ALA A 127 3.79 -12.57 -12.27
C ALA A 127 2.95 -12.71 -10.98
N PRO A 128 2.34 -13.91 -10.76
CA PRO A 128 1.68 -14.27 -9.52
C PRO A 128 2.70 -14.57 -8.42
N GLY A 129 2.33 -14.23 -7.19
CA GLY A 129 2.87 -14.85 -5.97
C GLY A 129 4.09 -14.15 -5.38
N VAL A 130 3.86 -13.41 -4.29
CA VAL A 130 4.33 -13.79 -2.94
C VAL A 130 3.33 -13.23 -1.93
N LEU A 131 2.38 -14.06 -1.51
CA LEU A 131 1.73 -14.05 -0.19
C LEU A 131 1.30 -15.49 0.13
#